data_AF-A0A9P4L8N3-F1
#
_entry.id   AF-A0A9P4L8N3-F1
#
_cell.length_a   1.000
_cell.length_b   1.000
_cell.length_c   1.000
_cell.angle_alpha   90.00
_cell.angle_beta   90.00
_cell.angle_gamma   90.00
#
_symmetry.space_group_name_H-M   'P 1'
#
loop_
_entity.id
_entity.type
_entity.pdbx_description
1 polymer ?
#
loop_
_entity_poly.entity_id
_entity_poly.type
_entity_poly.pdbx_seq_one_letter_code
_entity_poly.pdbx_strand_id
1 'polypeptide(L)'
;MTKTVQLHCPSSKKTVDNFVISPFQMHEQVLQGIRLRLGINHAALYTVDAKHITNLESLQDDQRILVAATPSEHMLPDAPPDFVLYDGEEGEDVNPEIDGFGQPWEDLTEREKCDHIQSVVEQKPTTRNKLRITRPYQSVQADLTVLHNVAPAEAEVNIDQRWRTTVEHFLPDALKPNKMKISGKFWDEQALAALALLSSFTHGQSELAREFLEEAVAMRAEESDGDEKSPVVRSQDVLDAITIIYERAGVIPAKLTKHKSAKTREKERRKALKGRKKAEAKDKVAGVHS
;
A
#
# COMPACT_ATOMS: atom_id res chain seq x y z
N MET A 1 -7.02 14.47 -31.04
CA MET A 1 -8.33 13.94 -30.59
C MET A 1 -8.48 14.18 -29.11
N THR A 2 -9.69 14.48 -28.64
CA THR A 2 -10.02 14.54 -27.22
C THR A 2 -9.96 13.14 -26.62
N LYS A 3 -9.44 13.01 -25.40
CA LYS A 3 -9.38 11.73 -24.66
C LYS A 3 -10.14 11.84 -23.36
N THR A 4 -10.85 10.80 -23.01
CA THR A 4 -11.53 10.64 -21.73
C THR A 4 -10.76 9.59 -20.93
N VAL A 5 -10.37 9.91 -19.70
CA VAL A 5 -9.58 9.02 -18.85
C VAL A 5 -10.18 8.94 -17.46
N GLN A 6 -9.88 7.87 -16.73
CA GLN A 6 -10.22 7.73 -15.32
C GLN A 6 -8.98 8.06 -14.48
N LEU A 7 -9.10 9.00 -13.55
CA LEU A 7 -8.02 9.35 -12.63
C LEU A 7 -8.25 8.64 -11.29
N HIS A 8 -7.24 7.97 -10.77
CA HIS A 8 -7.28 7.38 -9.45
C HIS A 8 -6.10 7.87 -8.61
N CYS A 9 -6.38 8.37 -7.42
CA CYS A 9 -5.39 8.82 -6.45
C CYS A 9 -5.38 7.84 -5.26
N PRO A 10 -4.38 6.93 -5.18
CA PRO A 10 -4.34 5.90 -4.15
C PRO A 10 -4.28 6.48 -2.72
N SER A 11 -3.43 7.48 -2.50
CA SER A 11 -3.24 8.11 -1.18
C SER A 11 -4.52 8.72 -0.58
N SER A 12 -5.40 9.27 -1.42
CA SER A 12 -6.71 9.79 -0.99
C SER A 12 -7.88 8.81 -1.23
N LYS A 13 -7.60 7.64 -1.80
CA LYS A 13 -8.59 6.65 -2.27
C LYS A 13 -9.70 7.26 -3.14
N LYS A 14 -9.38 8.34 -3.87
CA LYS A 14 -10.34 9.12 -4.68
C LYS A 14 -10.21 8.75 -6.15
N THR A 15 -11.35 8.52 -6.79
CA THR A 15 -11.43 8.29 -8.24
C THR A 15 -12.27 9.38 -8.89
N VAL A 16 -11.80 9.89 -10.03
CA VAL A 16 -12.53 10.82 -10.90
C VAL A 16 -12.73 10.13 -12.23
N ASP A 17 -13.99 9.81 -12.53
CA ASP A 17 -14.39 9.24 -13.80
C ASP A 17 -14.51 10.33 -14.88
N ASN A 18 -14.35 9.94 -16.14
CA ASN A 18 -14.60 10.76 -17.32
C ASN A 18 -13.85 12.10 -17.33
N PHE A 19 -12.58 12.11 -16.91
CA PHE A 19 -11.75 13.30 -17.01
C PHE A 19 -11.33 13.53 -18.47
N VAL A 20 -11.67 14.70 -19.01
CA VAL A 20 -11.49 15.01 -20.43
C VAL A 20 -10.19 15.79 -20.64
N ILE A 21 -9.31 15.26 -21.50
CA ILE A 21 -8.09 15.90 -21.97
C ILE A 21 -8.32 16.34 -23.42
N SER A 22 -8.33 17.65 -23.63
CA SER A 22 -8.47 18.24 -24.96
C SER A 22 -7.12 18.33 -25.68
N PRO A 23 -7.08 18.18 -27.01
CA PRO A 23 -5.82 18.16 -27.77
C PRO A 23 -5.07 19.49 -27.77
N PHE A 24 -5.72 20.59 -27.37
CA PHE A 24 -5.14 21.93 -27.33
C PHE A 24 -4.65 22.36 -25.92
N GLN A 25 -4.82 21.50 -24.91
CA GLN A 25 -4.38 21.81 -23.56
C GLN A 25 -2.89 21.55 -23.40
N MET A 26 -2.18 22.52 -22.83
CA MET A 26 -0.79 22.36 -22.42
C MET A 26 -0.68 21.38 -21.25
N HIS A 27 0.45 20.68 -21.13
CA HIS A 27 0.69 19.70 -20.06
C HIS A 27 0.35 20.24 -18.66
N GLU A 28 0.84 21.45 -18.33
CA GLU A 28 0.56 22.09 -17.04
C GLU A 28 -0.92 22.44 -16.83
N GLN A 29 -1.67 22.77 -17.88
CA GLN A 29 -3.12 23.02 -17.76
C GLN A 29 -3.88 21.74 -17.42
N VAL A 30 -3.46 20.61 -17.99
CA VAL A 30 -4.00 19.30 -17.67
C VAL A 30 -3.68 18.95 -16.22
N LEU A 31 -2.41 19.08 -15.79
CA LEU A 31 -2.01 18.83 -14.40
C LEU A 31 -2.77 19.73 -13.41
N GLN A 32 -2.96 21.01 -13.73
CA GLN A 32 -3.75 21.93 -12.91
C GLN A 32 -5.22 21.48 -12.81
N GLY A 33 -5.82 21.05 -13.91
CA GLY A 33 -7.18 20.48 -13.91
C GLY A 33 -7.29 19.22 -13.04
N ILE A 34 -6.29 18.34 -13.09
CA ILE A 34 -6.20 17.13 -12.27
C ILE A 34 -6.10 17.50 -10.78
N ARG A 35 -5.20 18.41 -10.43
CA ARG A 35 -5.03 18.93 -9.06
C ARG A 35 -6.35 19.47 -8.49
N LEU A 36 -7.08 20.27 -9.26
CA LEU A 36 -8.38 20.83 -8.86
C LEU A 36 -9.45 19.74 -8.67
N ARG A 37 -9.54 18.77 -9.58
CA ARG A 37 -10.56 17.69 -9.51
C ARG A 37 -10.31 16.76 -8.33
N LEU A 38 -9.05 16.41 -8.08
CA LEU A 38 -8.67 15.53 -6.99
C LEU A 38 -8.58 16.27 -5.65
N GLY A 39 -8.37 17.59 -5.65
CA GLY A 39 -8.19 18.38 -4.43
C GLY A 39 -6.81 18.19 -3.82
N ILE A 40 -5.78 18.11 -4.66
CA ILE A 40 -4.38 17.82 -4.31
C ILE A 40 -3.47 18.95 -4.79
N ASN A 41 -2.34 19.14 -4.11
CA ASN A 41 -1.39 20.22 -4.43
C ASN A 41 -0.33 19.80 -5.46
N HIS A 42 -0.04 18.51 -5.55
CA HIS A 42 0.89 17.93 -6.51
C HIS A 42 0.17 16.90 -7.36
N ALA A 43 0.63 16.71 -8.60
CA ALA A 43 0.11 15.69 -9.51
C ALA A 43 1.25 15.20 -10.39
N ALA A 44 1.63 13.93 -10.21
CA ALA A 44 2.45 13.17 -11.15
C ALA A 44 1.63 11.98 -11.65
N LEU A 45 1.75 11.66 -12.93
CA LEU A 45 0.88 10.71 -13.62
C LEU A 45 1.61 9.39 -13.85
N TYR A 46 0.91 8.30 -13.64
CA TYR A 46 1.44 6.95 -13.80
C TYR A 46 0.42 6.05 -14.49
N THR A 47 0.94 5.08 -15.22
CA THR A 47 0.14 3.96 -15.74
C THR A 47 -0.33 3.07 -14.59
N VAL A 48 -1.27 2.16 -14.86
CA VAL A 48 -1.68 1.12 -13.90
C VAL A 48 -0.52 0.22 -13.47
N ASP A 49 0.58 0.16 -14.24
CA ASP A 49 1.80 -0.59 -13.90
C ASP A 49 2.84 0.27 -13.16
N ALA A 50 2.43 1.41 -12.59
CA ALA A 50 3.28 2.37 -11.89
C ALA A 50 4.43 2.99 -12.72
N LYS A 51 4.36 2.94 -14.06
CA LYS A 51 5.32 3.66 -14.93
C LYS A 51 4.93 5.12 -15.10
N HIS A 52 5.88 6.02 -14.92
CA HIS A 52 5.67 7.46 -15.03
C HIS A 52 5.26 7.88 -16.45
N ILE A 53 4.26 8.76 -16.55
CA ILE A 53 3.71 9.28 -17.81
C ILE A 53 4.18 10.71 -17.98
N THR A 54 5.16 10.92 -18.86
CA THR A 54 5.64 12.25 -19.24
C THR A 54 4.91 12.82 -20.46
N ASN A 55 4.39 11.96 -21.33
CA ASN A 55 3.70 12.36 -22.55
C ASN A 55 2.20 12.06 -22.49
N LEU A 56 1.36 13.11 -22.47
CA LEU A 56 -0.10 12.96 -22.46
C LEU A 56 -0.66 12.45 -23.80
N GLU A 57 0.10 12.58 -24.89
CA GLU A 57 -0.29 12.08 -26.20
C GLU A 57 -0.26 10.55 -26.28
N SER A 58 0.47 9.86 -25.42
CA SER A 58 0.47 8.38 -25.38
C SER A 58 -0.75 7.78 -24.68
N LEU A 59 -1.53 8.61 -23.97
CA LEU A 59 -2.73 8.16 -23.26
C LEU A 59 -3.77 7.60 -24.23
N GLN A 60 -4.49 6.57 -23.82
CA GLN A 60 -5.62 6.02 -24.57
C GLN A 60 -6.95 6.51 -24.00
N ASP A 61 -8.00 6.46 -24.83
CA ASP A 61 -9.37 6.69 -24.35
C ASP A 61 -9.77 5.59 -23.36
N ASP A 62 -10.57 5.96 -22.36
CA ASP A 62 -10.99 5.14 -21.22
C ASP A 62 -9.86 4.55 -20.36
N GLN A 63 -8.61 5.04 -20.51
CA GLN A 63 -7.48 4.57 -19.72
C GLN A 63 -7.59 5.00 -18.26
N ARG A 64 -7.31 4.08 -17.33
CA ARG A 64 -7.09 4.40 -15.92
C ARG A 64 -5.65 4.90 -15.71
N ILE A 65 -5.54 6.04 -15.02
CA ILE A 65 -4.28 6.71 -14.70
C ILE A 65 -4.19 6.83 -13.19
N LEU A 66 -3.04 6.44 -12.64
CA LEU A 66 -2.72 6.65 -11.24
C LEU A 66 -2.10 8.03 -11.05
N VAL A 67 -2.48 8.72 -9.98
CA VAL A 67 -2.06 10.10 -9.70
C VAL A 67 -1.44 10.16 -8.32
N ALA A 68 -0.16 10.53 -8.26
CA ALA A 68 0.54 10.83 -7.01
C ALA A 68 0.13 12.23 -6.52
N ALA A 69 -0.26 12.34 -5.25
CA ALA A 69 -0.70 13.56 -4.59
C ALA A 69 0.44 14.35 -3.92
N THR A 70 1.61 13.73 -3.76
CA THR A 70 2.82 14.37 -3.22
C THR A 70 4.06 14.01 -4.06
N PRO A 71 5.13 14.84 -4.03
CA PRO A 71 6.37 14.55 -4.75
C PRO A 71 7.10 13.30 -4.25
N SER A 72 6.84 12.91 -3.00
CA SER A 72 7.48 11.75 -2.35
C SER A 72 6.66 10.47 -2.46
N GLU A 73 5.50 10.50 -3.12
CA GLU A 73 4.64 9.32 -3.25
C GLU A 73 5.18 8.40 -4.36
N HIS A 74 5.62 7.22 -3.95
CA HIS A 74 6.05 6.16 -4.86
C HIS A 74 4.86 5.33 -5.28
N MET A 75 4.50 5.43 -6.57
CA MET A 75 3.33 4.73 -7.09
C MET A 75 3.50 3.20 -7.05
N LEU A 76 2.47 2.49 -6.57
CA LEU A 76 2.34 1.04 -6.66
C LEU A 76 1.47 0.66 -7.87
N PRO A 77 1.73 -0.49 -8.52
CA PRO A 77 0.86 -1.02 -9.55
C PRO A 77 -0.58 -1.23 -9.04
N ASP A 78 -1.58 -0.91 -9.85
CA ASP A 78 -3.00 -1.17 -9.62
C ASP A 78 -3.34 -2.63 -9.97
N ALA A 79 -2.63 -3.54 -9.30
CA ALA A 79 -2.79 -4.98 -9.40
C ALA A 79 -2.76 -5.58 -7.99
N PRO A 80 -3.43 -6.73 -7.75
CA PRO A 80 -3.35 -7.41 -6.46
C PRO A 80 -1.90 -7.66 -6.06
N PRO A 81 -1.55 -7.57 -4.77
CA PRO A 81 -0.21 -7.91 -4.32
C PRO A 81 0.16 -9.35 -4.65
N ASP A 82 1.39 -9.54 -5.11
CA ASP A 82 2.01 -10.85 -5.27
C ASP A 82 2.90 -11.16 -4.06
N PHE A 83 3.16 -12.43 -3.77
CA PHE A 83 3.90 -12.84 -2.57
C PHE A 83 4.97 -13.86 -2.94
N VAL A 84 6.19 -13.64 -2.43
CA VAL A 84 7.30 -14.56 -2.62
C VAL A 84 8.09 -14.68 -1.34
N LEU A 85 8.55 -15.89 -1.00
CA LEU A 85 9.62 -16.05 -0.02
C LEU A 85 10.92 -15.62 -0.71
N TYR A 86 11.66 -14.71 -0.10
CA TYR A 86 12.77 -14.03 -0.75
C TYR A 86 14.06 -14.22 0.04
N ASP A 87 15.10 -14.60 -0.69
CA ASP A 87 16.46 -14.87 -0.19
C ASP A 87 17.52 -14.24 -1.12
N GLY A 88 17.19 -13.11 -1.76
CA GLY A 88 18.11 -12.36 -2.61
C GLY A 88 18.11 -12.75 -4.09
N GLU A 89 17.10 -13.47 -4.57
CA GLU A 89 17.05 -14.01 -5.95
C GLU A 89 17.05 -12.93 -7.05
N GLU A 90 16.67 -11.68 -6.73
CA GLU A 90 16.63 -10.55 -7.68
C GLU A 90 17.90 -9.68 -7.61
N GLY A 91 19.03 -10.25 -7.14
CA GLY A 91 20.31 -9.54 -6.99
C GLY A 91 20.87 -8.88 -8.26
N GLU A 92 20.54 -9.40 -9.45
CA GLU A 92 20.94 -8.80 -10.74
C GLU A 92 20.25 -7.46 -11.02
N ASP A 93 19.12 -7.21 -10.36
CA ASP A 93 18.31 -5.99 -10.53
C ASP A 93 18.66 -4.90 -9.52
N VAL A 94 19.67 -5.14 -8.69
CA VAL A 94 20.14 -4.21 -7.68
C VAL A 94 21.12 -3.22 -8.32
N ASN A 95 20.98 -1.93 -7.98
CA ASN A 95 21.92 -0.90 -8.39
C ASN A 95 23.32 -1.22 -7.82
N PRO A 96 24.38 -1.33 -8.66
CA PRO A 96 25.74 -1.59 -8.21
C PRO A 96 26.33 -0.55 -7.24
N GLU A 97 25.71 0.62 -7.13
CA GLU A 97 26.17 1.72 -6.27
C GLU A 97 25.70 1.61 -4.81
N ILE A 98 24.82 0.66 -4.46
CA ILE A 98 24.39 0.49 -3.07
C ILE A 98 25.39 -0.34 -2.25
N ASP A 99 25.47 -0.05 -0.96
CA ASP A 99 26.25 -0.84 -0.02
C ASP A 99 25.70 -2.29 0.06
N GLY A 100 26.62 -3.25 0.19
CA GLY A 100 26.28 -4.68 0.18
C GLY A 100 26.03 -5.28 -1.21
N PHE A 101 26.13 -4.51 -2.31
CA PHE A 101 25.98 -5.06 -3.66
C PHE A 101 26.95 -6.22 -3.92
N GLY A 102 26.40 -7.33 -4.46
CA GLY A 102 27.16 -8.54 -4.79
C GLY A 102 27.50 -9.44 -3.59
N GLN A 103 27.08 -9.08 -2.37
CA GLN A 103 27.23 -9.95 -1.20
C GLN A 103 26.09 -10.97 -1.11
N PRO A 104 26.31 -12.15 -0.49
CA PRO A 104 25.26 -13.10 -0.18
C PRO A 104 24.17 -12.46 0.70
N TRP A 105 22.91 -12.86 0.49
CA TRP A 105 21.77 -12.29 1.20
C TRP A 105 21.86 -12.49 2.73
N GLU A 106 22.38 -13.63 3.17
CA GLU A 106 22.60 -13.95 4.57
C GLU A 106 23.60 -13.04 5.28
N ASP A 107 24.55 -12.48 4.52
CA ASP A 107 25.63 -11.62 5.04
C ASP A 107 25.23 -10.15 5.12
N LEU A 108 24.14 -9.75 4.45
CA LEU A 108 23.63 -8.39 4.48
C LEU A 108 23.06 -8.02 5.86
N THR A 109 23.39 -6.82 6.32
CA THR A 109 22.72 -6.20 7.46
C THR A 109 21.25 -5.91 7.15
N GLU A 110 20.44 -5.69 8.19
CA GLU A 110 19.01 -5.34 8.03
C GLU A 110 18.82 -4.08 7.18
N ARG A 111 19.77 -3.13 7.27
CA ARG A 111 19.75 -1.91 6.47
C ARG A 111 20.10 -2.20 5.01
N GLU A 112 21.13 -2.99 4.75
CA GLU A 112 21.49 -3.38 3.38
C GLU A 112 20.40 -4.23 2.72
N LYS A 113 19.70 -5.10 3.46
CA LYS A 113 18.52 -5.82 2.97
C LYS A 113 17.38 -4.88 2.57
N CYS A 114 17.15 -3.83 3.38
CA CYS A 114 16.20 -2.78 3.06
C CYS A 114 16.58 -2.05 1.76
N ASP A 115 17.83 -1.58 1.66
CA ASP A 115 18.33 -0.83 0.51
C ASP A 115 18.38 -1.71 -0.76
N HIS A 116 18.69 -3.00 -0.63
CA HIS A 116 18.61 -4.00 -1.71
C HIS A 116 17.20 -4.06 -2.30
N ILE A 117 16.17 -4.31 -1.46
CA ILE A 117 14.79 -4.43 -1.95
C ILE A 117 14.30 -3.11 -2.54
N GLN A 118 14.64 -1.97 -1.92
CA GLN A 118 14.32 -0.65 -2.47
C GLN A 118 14.95 -0.45 -3.86
N SER A 119 16.20 -0.86 -4.03
CA SER A 119 16.88 -0.78 -5.31
C SER A 119 16.17 -1.62 -6.39
N VAL A 120 15.80 -2.87 -6.08
CA VAL A 120 15.06 -3.74 -7.00
C VAL A 120 13.76 -3.09 -7.46
N VAL A 121 12.99 -2.48 -6.55
CA VAL A 121 11.71 -1.85 -6.90
C VAL A 121 11.84 -0.50 -7.61
N GLU A 122 12.98 0.17 -7.47
CA GLU A 122 13.34 1.36 -8.24
C GLU A 122 13.72 0.99 -9.68
N GLN A 123 14.55 -0.05 -9.86
CA GLN A 123 14.98 -0.54 -11.16
C GLN A 123 13.85 -1.26 -11.92
N LYS A 124 12.95 -1.96 -11.20
CA LYS A 124 11.79 -2.66 -11.76
C LYS A 124 10.47 -2.23 -11.09
N PRO A 125 9.93 -1.04 -11.42
CA PRO A 125 8.68 -0.51 -10.85
C PRO A 125 7.47 -1.44 -11.00
N THR A 126 7.44 -2.28 -12.04
CA THR A 126 6.38 -3.27 -12.29
C THR A 126 6.30 -4.36 -11.22
N THR A 127 7.32 -4.49 -10.36
CA THR A 127 7.37 -5.47 -9.27
C THR A 127 7.12 -4.86 -7.89
N ARG A 128 6.76 -3.57 -7.83
CA ARG A 128 6.51 -2.84 -6.57
C ARG A 128 5.35 -3.41 -5.74
N ASN A 129 4.39 -4.09 -6.37
CA ASN A 129 3.28 -4.77 -5.68
C ASN A 129 3.64 -6.19 -5.23
N LYS A 130 4.86 -6.68 -5.47
CA LYS A 130 5.33 -7.98 -4.98
C LYS A 130 5.91 -7.82 -3.58
N LEU A 131 5.26 -8.43 -2.59
CA LEU A 131 5.75 -8.53 -1.22
C LEU A 131 6.78 -9.66 -1.11
N ARG A 132 8.04 -9.29 -0.94
CA ARG A 132 9.19 -10.17 -0.69
C ARG A 132 9.26 -10.46 0.81
N ILE A 133 8.87 -11.66 1.20
CA ILE A 133 8.86 -12.13 2.59
C ILE A 133 10.23 -12.72 2.90
N THR A 134 11.02 -12.01 3.71
CA THR A 134 12.44 -12.35 3.94
C THR A 134 12.67 -13.31 5.11
N ARG A 135 11.59 -13.79 5.75
CA ARG A 135 11.67 -14.76 6.86
C ARG A 135 10.59 -15.84 6.73
N PRO A 136 10.92 -17.11 7.01
CA PRO A 136 9.92 -18.18 7.03
C PRO A 136 8.96 -18.01 8.21
N TYR A 137 7.70 -18.41 8.02
CA TYR A 137 6.65 -18.27 9.04
C TYR A 137 7.02 -18.93 10.37
N GLN A 138 7.70 -20.07 10.36
CA GLN A 138 8.11 -20.76 11.60
C GLN A 138 8.98 -19.88 12.51
N SER A 139 9.89 -19.11 11.91
CA SER A 139 10.75 -18.18 12.65
C SER A 139 9.94 -17.00 13.21
N VAL A 140 9.06 -16.43 12.39
CA VAL A 140 8.15 -15.36 12.84
C VAL A 140 7.19 -15.86 13.93
N GLN A 141 6.70 -17.08 13.83
CA GLN A 141 5.81 -17.70 14.80
C GLN A 141 6.49 -17.89 16.16
N ALA A 142 7.78 -18.26 16.17
CA ALA A 142 8.55 -18.33 17.42
C ALA A 142 8.61 -16.95 18.09
N ASP A 143 8.92 -15.90 17.34
CA ASP A 143 8.97 -14.53 17.85
C ASP A 143 7.60 -14.05 18.36
N LEU A 144 6.51 -14.42 17.67
CA LEU A 144 5.15 -14.12 18.10
C LEU A 144 4.82 -14.69 19.48
N THR A 145 5.32 -15.88 19.82
CA THR A 145 5.03 -16.51 21.12
C THR A 145 5.71 -15.80 22.29
N VAL A 146 6.84 -15.14 22.05
CA VAL A 146 7.63 -14.44 23.07
C VAL A 146 7.53 -12.92 22.97
N LEU A 147 6.69 -12.39 22.09
CA LEU A 147 6.57 -10.97 21.76
C LEU A 147 6.34 -10.08 23.00
N HIS A 148 5.64 -10.60 24.00
CA HIS A 148 5.37 -9.93 25.28
C HIS A 148 6.62 -9.67 26.14
N ASN A 149 7.75 -10.30 25.81
CA ASN A 149 9.02 -10.17 26.54
C ASN A 149 10.04 -9.27 25.80
N VAL A 150 9.70 -8.72 24.64
CA VAL A 150 10.62 -7.91 23.83
C VAL A 150 10.72 -6.50 24.38
N ALA A 151 11.95 -6.07 24.69
CA ALA A 151 12.21 -4.71 25.17
C ALA A 151 11.90 -3.68 24.06
N PRO A 152 11.05 -2.66 24.31
CA PRO A 152 10.66 -1.68 23.29
C PRO A 152 11.81 -0.78 22.81
N ALA A 153 12.90 -0.70 23.56
CA ALA A 153 13.99 0.25 23.33
C ALA A 153 14.69 0.07 21.97
N GLU A 154 14.70 -1.14 21.42
CA GLU A 154 15.33 -1.43 20.13
C GLU A 154 14.34 -1.47 18.97
N ALA A 155 13.03 -1.48 19.25
CA ALA A 155 12.00 -1.68 18.24
C ALA A 155 11.95 -0.52 17.22
N GLU A 156 12.07 0.74 17.68
CA GLU A 156 12.07 1.90 16.77
C GLU A 156 13.30 1.91 15.85
N VAL A 157 14.48 1.59 16.39
CA VAL A 157 15.73 1.52 15.63
C VAL A 157 15.65 0.41 14.58
N ASN A 158 15.14 -0.76 14.96
CA ASN A 158 14.94 -1.87 14.04
C ASN A 158 13.96 -1.51 12.92
N ILE A 159 12.85 -0.82 13.24
CA ILE A 159 11.90 -0.35 12.23
C ILE A 159 12.58 0.62 11.25
N ASP A 160 13.34 1.60 11.75
CA ASP A 160 14.03 2.57 10.90
C ASP A 160 15.08 1.90 9.99
N GLN A 161 15.85 0.95 10.52
CA GLN A 161 16.82 0.19 9.72
C GLN A 161 16.15 -0.64 8.63
N ARG A 162 15.05 -1.34 8.96
CA ARG A 162 14.38 -2.31 8.08
C ARG A 162 13.47 -1.68 7.05
N TRP A 163 12.92 -0.50 7.32
CA TRP A 163 11.98 0.18 6.43
C TRP A 163 12.44 1.52 5.90
N ARG A 164 13.55 2.06 6.41
CA ARG A 164 14.05 3.40 6.05
C ARG A 164 13.00 4.49 6.30
N THR A 165 12.14 4.28 7.29
CA THR A 165 11.17 5.26 7.78
C THR A 165 10.99 5.08 9.27
N THR A 166 10.70 6.18 9.97
CA THR A 166 10.38 6.12 11.39
C THR A 166 8.94 5.65 11.59
N VAL A 167 8.64 5.13 12.79
CA VAL A 167 7.27 4.76 13.19
C VAL A 167 6.29 5.93 13.04
N GLU A 168 6.77 7.16 13.29
CA GLU A 168 5.98 8.37 13.15
C GLU A 168 5.58 8.66 11.70
N HIS A 169 6.44 8.35 10.72
CA HIS A 169 6.15 8.63 9.30
C HIS A 169 5.50 7.44 8.58
N PHE A 170 5.65 6.23 9.11
CA PHE A 170 5.09 5.01 8.55
C PHE A 170 3.55 5.05 8.49
N LEU A 171 2.89 5.48 9.57
CA LEU A 171 1.42 5.50 9.66
C LEU A 171 0.82 6.84 9.24
N PRO A 172 -0.40 6.87 8.68
CA PRO A 172 -1.19 8.10 8.56
C PRO A 172 -1.60 8.59 9.96
N ASP A 173 -1.80 9.90 10.12
CA ASP A 173 -2.11 10.49 11.43
C ASP A 173 -3.37 9.92 12.08
N ALA A 174 -4.37 9.53 11.29
CA ALA A 174 -5.59 8.90 11.78
C ALA A 174 -5.37 7.55 12.47
N LEU A 175 -4.27 6.85 12.16
CA LEU A 175 -3.94 5.54 12.73
C LEU A 175 -3.02 5.63 13.95
N LYS A 176 -2.57 6.84 14.31
CA LYS A 176 -1.64 7.09 15.42
C LYS A 176 -2.40 7.40 16.71
N PRO A 177 -1.82 7.09 17.89
CA PRO A 177 -2.29 7.60 19.16
C PRO A 177 -2.36 9.14 19.18
N ASN A 178 -3.18 9.75 20.05
CA ASN A 178 -3.21 11.21 20.18
C ASN A 178 -1.95 11.72 20.88
N LYS A 179 -1.31 12.77 20.34
CA LYS A 179 -0.04 13.35 20.87
C LYS A 179 -0.18 14.07 22.22
N MET A 180 -1.30 13.89 22.94
CA MET A 180 -1.52 14.55 24.22
C MET A 180 -0.63 13.91 25.30
N LYS A 181 0.42 14.66 25.65
CA LYS A 181 1.43 14.40 26.68
C LYS A 181 0.81 13.93 28.00
N ILE A 182 1.01 12.65 28.35
CA ILE A 182 1.24 12.22 29.73
C ILE A 182 2.33 11.13 29.68
N SER A 183 3.51 11.46 30.21
CA SER A 183 4.67 10.58 30.41
C SER A 183 5.14 9.71 29.24
N GLY A 184 5.86 10.31 28.29
CA GLY A 184 7.07 9.71 27.72
C GLY A 184 6.97 8.54 26.73
N LYS A 185 5.84 7.84 26.59
CA LYS A 185 5.67 6.80 25.56
C LYS A 185 4.37 7.01 24.80
N PHE A 186 4.52 7.35 23.52
CA PHE A 186 3.41 7.67 22.62
C PHE A 186 2.74 6.41 22.03
N TRP A 187 3.50 5.32 21.92
CA TRP A 187 3.04 4.03 21.40
C TRP A 187 2.87 3.00 22.52
N ASP A 188 1.90 2.11 22.35
CA ASP A 188 1.82 0.87 23.12
C ASP A 188 3.06 0.02 22.83
N GLU A 189 3.70 -0.48 23.89
CA GLU A 189 4.96 -1.24 23.81
C GLU A 189 4.79 -2.53 23.01
N GLN A 190 3.65 -3.21 23.16
CA GLN A 190 3.36 -4.43 22.41
C GLN A 190 3.07 -4.14 20.94
N ALA A 191 2.34 -3.07 20.63
CA ALA A 191 2.14 -2.63 19.25
C ALA A 191 3.48 -2.30 18.57
N LEU A 192 4.37 -1.62 19.28
CA LEU A 192 5.70 -1.28 18.77
C LEU A 192 6.57 -2.52 18.55
N ALA A 193 6.57 -3.48 19.47
CA ALA A 193 7.26 -4.76 19.30
C ALA A 193 6.69 -5.56 18.11
N ALA A 194 5.36 -5.59 17.96
CA ALA A 194 4.70 -6.24 16.83
C ALA A 194 5.07 -5.58 15.49
N LEU A 195 5.17 -4.25 15.44
CA LEU A 195 5.62 -3.51 14.26
C LEU A 195 7.07 -3.83 13.90
N ALA A 196 7.95 -3.95 14.89
CA ALA A 196 9.34 -4.36 14.67
C ALA A 196 9.44 -5.80 14.15
N LEU A 197 8.52 -6.68 14.55
CA LEU A 197 8.41 -8.02 13.98
C LEU A 197 7.89 -7.98 12.54
N LEU A 198 6.85 -7.19 12.25
CA LEU A 198 6.34 -6.98 10.89
C LEU A 198 7.45 -6.46 9.95
N SER A 199 8.26 -5.50 10.40
CA SER A 199 9.37 -4.97 9.61
C SER A 199 10.47 -6.00 9.36
N SER A 200 10.68 -6.95 10.29
CA SER A 200 11.74 -7.96 10.19
C SER A 200 11.61 -8.93 9.01
N PHE A 201 10.43 -9.03 8.39
CA PHE A 201 10.22 -9.88 7.21
C PHE A 201 9.71 -9.11 6.00
N THR A 202 9.59 -7.78 6.11
CA THR A 202 9.09 -6.89 5.04
C THR A 202 10.08 -5.76 4.75
N HIS A 203 11.37 -6.08 4.78
CA HIS A 203 12.47 -5.14 4.52
C HIS A 203 12.20 -4.29 3.27
N GLY A 204 12.42 -2.98 3.37
CA GLY A 204 12.24 -2.01 2.28
C GLY A 204 10.80 -1.80 1.78
N GLN A 205 9.81 -2.51 2.32
CA GLN A 205 8.45 -2.60 1.77
C GLN A 205 7.39 -2.05 2.74
N SER A 206 7.70 -0.93 3.38
CA SER A 206 6.82 -0.26 4.33
C SER A 206 5.45 0.07 3.73
N GLU A 207 5.39 0.56 2.50
CA GLU A 207 4.13 0.90 1.84
C GLU A 207 3.19 -0.31 1.72
N LEU A 208 3.70 -1.47 1.29
CA LEU A 208 2.91 -2.71 1.24
C LEU A 208 2.54 -3.21 2.63
N ALA A 209 3.49 -3.20 3.58
CA ALA A 209 3.21 -3.59 4.97
C ALA A 209 2.09 -2.73 5.58
N ARG A 210 2.06 -1.44 5.25
CA ARG A 210 1.01 -0.50 5.67
C ARG A 210 -0.35 -0.87 5.10
N GLU A 211 -0.44 -1.30 3.84
CA GLU A 211 -1.72 -1.74 3.25
C GLU A 211 -2.34 -2.92 4.01
N PHE A 212 -1.53 -3.91 4.40
CA PHE A 212 -2.01 -5.05 5.20
C PHE A 212 -2.41 -4.63 6.61
N LEU A 213 -1.71 -3.66 7.20
CA LEU A 213 -2.06 -3.13 8.51
C LEU A 213 -3.36 -2.31 8.47
N GLU A 214 -3.53 -1.45 7.47
CA GLU A 214 -4.79 -0.74 7.22
C GLU A 214 -5.95 -1.72 7.03
N GLU A 215 -5.69 -2.83 6.33
CA GLU A 215 -6.67 -3.88 6.13
C GLU A 215 -7.08 -4.54 7.45
N ALA A 216 -6.13 -4.86 8.33
CA ALA A 216 -6.41 -5.44 9.63
C ALA A 216 -7.21 -4.48 10.53
N VAL A 217 -6.83 -3.21 10.58
CA VAL A 217 -7.57 -2.16 11.31
C VAL A 217 -9.01 -2.06 10.79
N ALA A 218 -9.20 -2.11 9.47
CA ALA A 218 -10.53 -2.09 8.86
C ALA A 218 -11.36 -3.34 9.24
N MET A 219 -10.74 -4.52 9.31
CA MET A 219 -11.43 -5.75 9.75
C MET A 219 -11.93 -5.65 11.19
N ARG A 220 -11.10 -5.14 12.11
CA ARG A 220 -11.52 -4.90 13.49
C ARG A 220 -12.72 -3.94 13.57
N ALA A 221 -12.72 -2.88 12.76
CA ALA A 221 -13.81 -1.91 12.72
C ALA A 221 -15.12 -2.49 12.15
N GLU A 222 -15.04 -3.48 11.25
CA GLU A 222 -16.19 -4.20 10.69
C GLU A 222 -16.77 -5.23 11.66
N GLU A 223 -15.95 -5.85 12.50
CA GLU A 223 -16.35 -6.89 13.47
C GLU A 223 -16.81 -6.33 14.82
N SER A 224 -16.49 -5.06 15.12
CA SER A 224 -16.88 -4.42 16.37
C SER A 224 -18.31 -3.87 16.31
N ASP A 225 -19.25 -4.56 16.95
CA ASP A 225 -20.66 -4.12 17.13
C ASP A 225 -20.84 -3.00 18.18
N GLY A 226 -19.74 -2.42 18.72
CA GLY A 226 -19.75 -1.41 19.80
C GLY A 226 -19.05 -0.09 19.48
N ASP A 227 -19.01 0.82 20.46
CA ASP A 227 -18.46 2.19 20.38
C ASP A 227 -16.94 2.29 20.13
N GLU A 228 -16.21 1.17 20.13
CA GLU A 228 -14.76 1.16 20.00
C GLU A 228 -14.28 1.08 18.52
N LYS A 229 -14.81 1.96 17.67
CA LYS A 229 -14.36 2.13 16.27
C LYS A 229 -13.08 2.95 16.14
N SER A 230 -12.23 2.89 17.14
CA SER A 230 -10.98 3.67 17.15
C SER A 230 -10.09 3.19 15.99
N PRO A 231 -9.69 4.09 15.07
CA PRO A 231 -8.80 3.76 13.96
C PRO A 231 -7.34 3.59 14.42
N VAL A 232 -7.03 3.85 15.68
CA VAL A 232 -5.68 3.72 16.23
C VAL A 232 -5.22 2.27 16.20
N VAL A 233 -4.00 2.04 15.69
CA VAL A 233 -3.38 0.72 15.60
C VAL A 233 -3.18 0.11 16.98
N ARG A 234 -3.57 -1.16 17.12
CA ARG A 234 -3.34 -2.02 18.30
C ARG A 234 -2.35 -3.13 17.95
N SER A 235 -1.75 -3.75 18.97
CA SER A 235 -0.89 -4.92 18.79
C SER A 235 -1.59 -6.01 17.97
N GLN A 236 -2.85 -6.33 18.27
CA GLN A 236 -3.64 -7.33 17.53
C GLN A 236 -3.81 -6.98 16.05
N ASP A 237 -3.98 -5.70 15.68
CA ASP A 237 -4.09 -5.31 14.27
C ASP A 237 -2.80 -5.66 13.51
N VAL A 238 -1.64 -5.51 14.15
CA VAL A 238 -0.35 -5.89 13.57
C VAL A 238 -0.21 -7.41 13.46
N LEU A 239 -0.65 -8.16 14.48
CA LEU A 239 -0.66 -9.63 14.44
C LEU A 239 -1.57 -10.19 13.33
N ASP A 240 -2.73 -9.56 13.14
CA ASP A 240 -3.68 -9.91 12.10
C ASP A 240 -3.09 -9.58 10.72
N ALA A 241 -2.39 -8.44 10.57
CA ALA A 241 -1.68 -8.10 9.34
C ALA A 241 -0.59 -9.13 8.98
N ILE A 242 0.23 -9.55 9.96
CA ILE A 242 1.22 -10.63 9.78
C ILE A 242 0.52 -11.91 9.30
N THR A 243 -0.59 -12.27 9.94
CA THR A 243 -1.37 -13.46 9.59
C THR A 243 -1.93 -13.37 8.16
N ILE A 244 -2.52 -12.23 7.78
CA ILE A 244 -3.04 -11.99 6.43
C ILE A 244 -1.96 -12.17 5.37
N ILE A 245 -0.75 -11.65 5.61
CA ILE A 245 0.38 -11.78 4.68
C ILE A 245 0.71 -13.26 4.45
N TYR A 246 0.92 -14.03 5.51
CA TYR A 246 1.29 -15.44 5.37
C TYR A 246 0.12 -16.32 4.86
N GLU A 247 -1.13 -15.97 5.14
CA GLU A 247 -2.30 -16.61 4.54
C GLU A 247 -2.35 -16.39 3.02
N ARG A 248 -2.12 -15.15 2.57
CA ARG A 248 -2.15 -14.79 1.13
C ARG A 248 -0.95 -15.33 0.37
N ALA A 249 0.20 -15.46 1.03
CA ALA A 249 1.37 -16.15 0.52
C ALA A 249 1.17 -17.68 0.44
N GLY A 250 0.06 -18.22 0.95
CA GLY A 250 -0.23 -19.66 0.93
C GLY A 250 0.62 -20.47 1.91
N VAL A 251 1.33 -19.82 2.83
CA VAL A 251 2.22 -20.46 3.81
C VAL A 251 1.43 -21.06 4.97
N ILE A 252 0.31 -20.43 5.34
CA ILE A 252 -0.59 -20.92 6.39
C ILE A 252 -2.05 -20.98 5.91
N PRO A 253 -2.91 -21.79 6.54
CA PRO A 253 -4.31 -21.90 6.14
C PRO A 253 -5.06 -20.58 6.28
N ALA A 254 -5.76 -20.15 5.23
CA ALA A 254 -6.63 -18.98 5.28
C ALA A 254 -7.74 -19.13 6.33
N LYS A 255 -7.73 -18.29 7.36
CA LYS A 255 -8.75 -18.15 8.42
C LYS A 255 -9.35 -16.75 8.38
N LEU A 256 -8.51 -15.71 8.44
CA LEU A 256 -8.95 -14.31 8.42
C LEU A 256 -9.43 -13.90 7.01
N THR A 257 -8.67 -14.25 5.99
CA THR A 257 -8.94 -13.85 4.60
C THR A 257 -10.14 -14.57 3.97
N LYS A 258 -10.57 -15.71 4.52
CA LYS A 258 -11.76 -16.45 4.04
C LYS A 258 -13.04 -15.63 4.18
N HIS A 259 -13.18 -14.83 5.25
CA HIS A 259 -14.36 -14.01 5.50
C HIS A 259 -14.61 -12.96 4.40
N LYS A 260 -13.55 -12.48 3.73
CA LYS A 260 -13.65 -11.47 2.65
C LYS A 260 -13.88 -12.05 1.25
N SER A 261 -13.47 -13.31 0.98
CA SER A 261 -13.42 -13.83 -0.40
C SER A 261 -14.78 -14.01 -1.07
N ALA A 262 -15.84 -14.35 -0.32
CA ALA A 262 -17.13 -14.69 -0.91
C ALA A 262 -18.19 -13.58 -0.81
N LYS A 263 -18.29 -12.88 0.32
CA LYS A 263 -19.36 -11.88 0.54
C LYS A 263 -18.99 -10.48 0.06
N THR A 264 -17.76 -10.04 0.28
CA THR A 264 -17.34 -8.66 -0.03
C THR A 264 -17.07 -8.50 -1.52
N ARG A 265 -16.36 -9.46 -2.14
CA ARG A 265 -16.13 -9.48 -3.59
C ARG A 265 -17.43 -9.58 -4.41
N GLU A 266 -18.40 -10.38 -3.95
CA GLU A 266 -19.75 -10.47 -4.56
C GLU A 266 -20.55 -9.18 -4.34
N LYS A 267 -20.47 -8.54 -3.17
CA LYS A 267 -21.18 -7.29 -2.86
C LYS A 267 -20.60 -6.09 -3.62
N GLU A 268 -19.29 -6.01 -3.78
CA GLU A 268 -18.61 -4.99 -4.61
C GLU A 268 -18.85 -5.21 -6.09
N ARG A 269 -18.74 -6.46 -6.59
CA ARG A 269 -19.09 -6.80 -7.97
C ARG A 269 -20.57 -6.52 -8.26
N ARG A 270 -21.49 -6.83 -7.34
CA ARG A 270 -22.92 -6.50 -7.47
C ARG A 270 -23.20 -4.99 -7.38
N LYS A 271 -22.46 -4.23 -6.56
CA LYS A 271 -22.57 -2.76 -6.51
C LYS A 271 -22.06 -2.14 -7.81
N ALA A 272 -20.93 -2.59 -8.34
CA ALA A 272 -20.38 -2.15 -9.62
C ALA A 272 -21.32 -2.47 -10.80
N LEU A 273 -21.90 -3.67 -10.83
CA LEU A 273 -22.90 -4.07 -11.84
C LEU A 273 -24.23 -3.31 -11.72
N LYS A 274 -24.70 -3.04 -10.50
CA LYS A 274 -25.92 -2.22 -10.29
C LYS A 274 -25.69 -0.75 -10.62
N GLY A 275 -24.48 -0.22 -10.39
CA GLY A 275 -24.07 1.13 -10.78
C GLY A 275 -24.10 1.31 -12.31
N ARG A 276 -23.51 0.37 -13.06
CA ARG A 276 -23.51 0.38 -14.53
C ARG A 276 -24.93 0.32 -15.12
N LYS A 277 -25.78 -0.60 -14.65
CA LYS A 277 -27.16 -0.72 -15.14
C LYS A 277 -28.04 0.51 -14.84
N LYS A 278 -27.76 1.23 -13.75
CA LYS A 278 -28.52 2.44 -13.38
C LYS A 278 -28.07 3.67 -14.17
N ALA A 279 -26.80 3.71 -14.60
CA ALA A 279 -26.28 4.72 -15.52
C ALA A 279 -26.83 4.51 -16.95
N GLU A 280 -26.76 3.29 -17.48
CA GLU A 280 -27.28 2.94 -18.81
C GLU A 280 -28.80 3.13 -18.94
N ALA A 281 -29.56 2.90 -17.86
CA ALA A 281 -31.00 3.12 -17.86
C ALA A 281 -31.40 4.61 -17.78
N LYS A 282 -30.54 5.47 -17.22
CA LYS A 282 -30.80 6.93 -17.19
C LYS A 282 -30.51 7.58 -18.55
N ASP A 283 -29.47 7.13 -19.25
CA ASP A 283 -29.15 7.65 -20.58
C ASP A 283 -30.20 7.28 -21.65
N LYS A 284 -30.81 6.10 -21.55
CA LYS A 284 -31.90 5.70 -22.48
C LYS A 284 -33.21 6.45 -22.26
N VAL A 285 -33.46 7.00 -21.07
CA VAL A 285 -34.70 7.74 -20.78
C VAL A 285 -34.54 9.23 -21.14
N ALA A 286 -33.33 9.78 -21.07
CA ALA A 286 -33.07 11.17 -21.45
C ALA A 286 -33.03 11.39 -22.99
N GLY A 287 -32.65 10.38 -23.77
CA GLY A 287 -32.55 10.48 -25.24
C GLY A 287 -33.86 10.35 -26.02
N VAL A 288 -35.02 10.22 -25.37
CA VAL A 288 -36.33 10.07 -26.04
C VAL A 288 -37.15 11.38 -25.99
N HIS A 289 -36.65 12.42 -25.32
CA HIS A 289 -37.28 13.75 -25.24
C HIS A 289 -36.33 14.90 -25.58
N SER A 290 -35.47 14.73 -26.57
CA SER A 290 -34.74 15.83 -27.21
C SER A 290 -34.88 15.75 -28.72
#